data_AF-A0A2U1XYZ4-F1
#
_entry.id   AF-A0A2U1XYZ4-F1
#
_cell.length_a   1.000
_cell.length_b   1.000
_cell.length_c   1.000
_cell.angle_alpha   90.00
_cell.angle_beta   90.00
_cell.angle_gamma   90.00
#
_symmetry.space_group_name_H-M   'P 1'
#
loop_
_entity.id
_entity.type
_entity.pdbx_description
1 polymer ?
#
loop_
_entity_poly.entity_id
_entity_poly.type
_entity_poly.pdbx_seq_one_letter_code
_entity_poly.pdbx_strand_id
1 'polypeptide(L)'
;MSSARLPFAGAARPLVAADIEAAARALGCLPAVVRAVLAVEAGGAPFLPDGRPKILFEAHVFSRLTRGRFNRSNPAVSAPKWDRSLYRGGAGEYERLLVAMRLDREAALKAASWGAFQILGSNHAAAGYAEVEAFVEAHSESAGNHLAAFVAFVRSSKLDDELRRAEWARFAESYNGPGYRANAYDVRLASAFTTAIRRELDPAHAEIAAIQAALNAHGAALTVDGFSGPKTQEALQRFQAARGFNGAAFGAETRLALGVSW
;
A
#
# COMPACT_ATOMS: atom_id res chain seq x y z
N MET A 1 1.62 11.86 -33.60
CA MET A 1 0.36 11.54 -32.91
C MET A 1 0.67 11.35 -31.45
N SER A 2 0.30 12.32 -30.61
CA SER A 2 0.59 12.27 -29.17
C SER A 2 -0.20 11.13 -28.53
N SER A 3 0.49 10.16 -27.92
CA SER A 3 -0.12 9.16 -27.05
C SER A 3 -0.78 9.92 -25.91
N ALA A 4 -2.11 10.10 -25.97
CA ALA A 4 -2.85 10.75 -24.92
C ALA A 4 -2.72 9.86 -23.68
N ARG A 5 -1.95 10.31 -22.68
CA ARG A 5 -1.90 9.72 -21.34
C ARG A 5 -3.35 9.52 -20.90
N LEU A 6 -3.76 8.27 -20.67
CA LEU A 6 -5.08 8.01 -20.09
C LEU A 6 -5.17 8.82 -18.79
N PRO A 7 -6.27 9.55 -18.54
CA PRO A 7 -6.42 10.25 -17.28
C PRO A 7 -6.26 9.24 -16.14
N PHE A 8 -5.49 9.62 -15.12
CA PHE A 8 -5.19 8.78 -13.94
C PHE A 8 -4.27 7.57 -14.18
N ALA A 9 -3.60 7.47 -15.33
CA ALA A 9 -2.53 6.49 -15.55
C ALA A 9 -1.15 7.11 -15.26
N GLY A 10 -0.50 6.64 -14.20
CA GLY A 10 0.90 6.90 -13.88
C GLY A 10 1.74 5.65 -14.12
N ALA A 11 2.92 5.56 -13.49
CA ALA A 11 3.81 4.40 -13.70
C ALA A 11 3.29 3.09 -13.06
N ALA A 12 2.25 3.13 -12.23
CA ALA A 12 1.66 1.97 -11.56
C ALA A 12 2.67 1.05 -10.87
N ARG A 13 3.71 1.65 -10.26
CA ARG A 13 4.84 0.90 -9.69
C ARG A 13 4.35 0.02 -8.52
N PRO A 14 4.79 -1.26 -8.44
CA PRO A 14 4.41 -2.14 -7.35
C PRO A 14 5.02 -1.68 -6.03
N LEU A 15 4.46 -2.17 -4.92
CA LEU A 15 4.99 -1.95 -3.59
C LEU A 15 6.33 -2.68 -3.45
N VAL A 16 7.35 -2.01 -2.89
CA VAL A 16 8.66 -2.62 -2.62
C VAL A 16 8.95 -2.65 -1.11
N ALA A 17 9.91 -3.47 -0.68
CA ALA A 17 10.23 -3.58 0.75
C ALA A 17 10.66 -2.24 1.37
N ALA A 18 11.36 -1.38 0.61
CA ALA A 18 11.75 -0.06 1.08
C ALA A 18 10.55 0.82 1.49
N ASP A 19 9.39 0.66 0.85
CA ASP A 19 8.15 1.38 1.21
C ASP A 19 7.63 0.91 2.58
N ILE A 20 7.70 -0.40 2.84
CA ILE A 20 7.30 -1.01 4.11
C ILE A 20 8.22 -0.53 5.23
N GLU A 21 9.53 -0.50 5.00
CA GLU A 21 10.51 0.01 5.95
C GLU A 21 10.31 1.49 6.25
N ALA A 22 10.00 2.30 5.23
CA ALA A 22 9.69 3.72 5.40
C ALA A 22 8.41 3.92 6.22
N ALA A 23 7.36 3.15 5.93
CA ALA A 23 6.11 3.16 6.69
C ALA A 23 6.33 2.78 8.16
N ALA A 24 7.11 1.72 8.42
CA ALA A 24 7.42 1.25 9.76
C ALA A 24 8.15 2.32 10.57
N ARG A 25 9.18 2.97 9.98
CA ARG A 25 9.86 4.11 10.60
C ARG A 25 8.92 5.29 10.88
N ALA A 26 8.04 5.63 9.94
CA ALA A 26 7.11 6.74 10.10
C ALA A 26 6.05 6.48 11.18
N LEU A 27 5.66 5.22 11.39
CA LEU A 27 4.74 4.79 12.45
C LEU A 27 5.45 4.50 13.78
N GLY A 28 6.78 4.34 13.78
CA GLY A 28 7.55 3.93 14.96
C GLY A 28 7.24 2.50 15.41
N CYS A 29 7.01 1.59 14.47
CA CYS A 29 6.67 0.18 14.73
C CYS A 29 7.58 -0.78 13.92
N LEU A 30 7.40 -2.09 14.14
CA LEU A 30 8.11 -3.11 13.38
C LEU A 30 7.53 -3.25 11.96
N PRO A 31 8.34 -3.59 10.93
CA PRO A 31 7.85 -3.89 9.59
C PRO A 31 6.74 -4.97 9.57
N ALA A 32 6.78 -5.94 10.49
CA ALA A 32 5.72 -6.94 10.67
C ALA A 32 4.33 -6.32 10.91
N VAL A 33 4.24 -5.19 11.63
CA VAL A 33 2.98 -4.47 11.86
C VAL A 33 2.43 -3.93 10.53
N VAL A 34 3.29 -3.31 9.72
CA VAL A 34 2.91 -2.78 8.41
C VAL A 34 2.51 -3.90 7.46
N ARG A 35 3.23 -5.03 7.46
CA ARG A 35 2.87 -6.23 6.68
C ARG A 35 1.52 -6.80 7.10
N ALA A 36 1.22 -6.82 8.39
CA ALA A 36 -0.07 -7.28 8.89
C ALA A 36 -1.23 -6.41 8.37
N VAL A 37 -1.07 -5.09 8.46
CA VAL A 37 -2.03 -4.12 7.93
C VAL A 37 -2.19 -4.28 6.42
N LEU A 38 -1.09 -4.36 5.67
CA LEU A 38 -1.14 -4.61 4.22
C LEU A 38 -1.91 -5.90 3.89
N ALA A 39 -1.68 -6.99 4.61
CA ALA A 39 -2.34 -8.26 4.35
C ALA A 39 -3.87 -8.24 4.60
N VAL A 40 -4.36 -7.34 5.45
CA VAL A 40 -5.77 -7.28 5.84
C VAL A 40 -6.52 -6.14 5.15
N GLU A 41 -5.90 -4.96 5.08
CA GLU A 41 -6.51 -3.70 4.67
C GLU A 41 -6.24 -3.36 3.19
N ALA A 42 -5.18 -3.90 2.57
CA ALA A 42 -4.99 -3.76 1.13
C ALA A 42 -5.88 -4.76 0.39
N GLY A 43 -7.01 -4.29 -0.13
CA GLY A 43 -7.99 -5.14 -0.79
C GLY A 43 -7.55 -5.64 -2.18
N GLY A 44 -6.71 -6.66 -2.27
CA GLY A 44 -6.25 -7.20 -3.57
C GLY A 44 -5.39 -6.21 -4.35
N ALA A 45 -5.45 -6.26 -5.70
CA ALA A 45 -4.56 -5.48 -6.54
C ALA A 45 -4.75 -3.95 -6.38
N PRO A 46 -3.67 -3.17 -6.20
CA PRO A 46 -3.75 -1.70 -6.04
C PRO A 46 -4.11 -0.98 -7.35
N PHE A 47 -3.86 -1.64 -8.49
CA PHE A 47 -4.09 -1.14 -9.83
C PHE A 47 -4.99 -2.10 -10.61
N LEU A 48 -5.75 -1.55 -11.55
CA LEU A 48 -6.46 -2.30 -12.59
C LEU A 48 -5.45 -2.82 -13.64
N PRO A 49 -5.85 -3.79 -14.49
CA PRO A 49 -4.97 -4.30 -15.56
C PRO A 49 -4.45 -3.23 -16.54
N ASP A 50 -5.16 -2.10 -16.66
CA ASP A 50 -4.76 -0.97 -17.51
C ASP A 50 -3.87 0.07 -16.80
N GLY A 51 -3.41 -0.23 -15.57
CA GLY A 51 -2.49 0.61 -14.80
C GLY A 51 -3.15 1.74 -14.02
N ARG A 52 -4.45 1.97 -14.17
CA ARG A 52 -5.17 2.94 -13.33
C ARG A 52 -5.31 2.43 -11.90
N PRO A 53 -5.24 3.29 -10.87
CA PRO A 53 -5.54 2.89 -9.50
C PRO A 53 -6.90 2.20 -9.40
N LYS A 54 -7.01 1.19 -8.55
CA LYS A 54 -8.33 0.65 -8.20
C LYS A 54 -9.13 1.74 -7.50
N ILE A 55 -10.36 2.00 -7.95
CA ILE A 55 -11.25 2.96 -7.32
C ILE A 55 -12.62 2.38 -6.99
N LEU A 56 -13.32 3.05 -6.09
CA LEU A 56 -14.76 2.92 -5.90
C LEU A 56 -15.38 4.32 -5.84
N PHE A 57 -16.33 4.64 -6.72
CA PHE A 57 -16.96 5.96 -6.77
C PHE A 57 -18.26 5.99 -5.95
N GLU A 58 -18.35 6.91 -4.99
CA GLU A 58 -19.46 7.03 -4.07
C GLU A 58 -20.43 8.14 -4.48
N ALA A 59 -21.48 7.78 -5.24
CA ALA A 59 -22.49 8.73 -5.71
C ALA A 59 -23.18 9.52 -4.58
N HIS A 60 -23.27 8.92 -3.39
CA HIS A 60 -23.84 9.56 -2.21
C HIS A 60 -22.91 10.59 -1.56
N VAL A 61 -21.59 10.36 -1.62
CA VAL A 61 -20.58 11.34 -1.22
C VAL A 61 -20.58 12.49 -2.23
N PHE A 62 -20.63 12.20 -3.53
CA PHE A 62 -20.69 13.24 -4.57
C PHE A 62 -21.93 14.13 -4.42
N SER A 63 -23.11 13.53 -4.19
CA SER A 63 -24.34 14.28 -3.85
C SER A 63 -24.12 15.17 -2.63
N ARG A 64 -23.54 14.65 -1.55
CA ARG A 64 -23.29 15.44 -0.32
C ARG A 64 -22.35 16.63 -0.58
N LEU A 65 -21.23 16.40 -1.26
CA LEU A 65 -20.23 17.44 -1.57
C LEU A 65 -20.80 18.52 -2.50
N THR A 66 -21.67 18.16 -3.43
CA THR A 66 -22.34 19.09 -4.36
C THR A 66 -23.68 19.61 -3.84
N ARG A 67 -24.02 19.33 -2.57
CA ARG A 67 -25.28 19.71 -1.92
C ARG A 67 -26.52 19.30 -2.71
N GLY A 68 -26.46 18.14 -3.36
CA GLY A 68 -27.55 17.52 -4.13
C GLY A 68 -27.84 18.18 -5.48
N ARG A 69 -27.01 19.13 -5.94
CA ARG A 69 -27.19 19.90 -7.18
C ARG A 69 -27.48 19.01 -8.41
N PHE A 70 -26.93 17.80 -8.43
CA PHE A 70 -27.01 16.89 -9.57
C PHE A 70 -27.92 15.67 -9.37
N ASN A 71 -28.64 15.56 -8.25
CA ASN A 71 -29.45 14.38 -7.94
C ASN A 71 -30.54 14.09 -8.98
N ARG A 72 -31.17 15.15 -9.51
CA ARG A 72 -32.23 15.03 -10.52
C ARG A 72 -31.69 14.83 -11.93
N SER A 73 -30.62 15.54 -12.29
CA SER A 73 -30.07 15.52 -13.66
C SER A 73 -29.14 14.33 -13.92
N ASN A 74 -28.49 13.79 -12.88
CA ASN A 74 -27.47 12.74 -12.99
C ASN A 74 -27.60 11.68 -11.87
N PRO A 75 -28.75 11.01 -11.70
CA PRO A 75 -28.98 10.08 -10.59
C PRO A 75 -28.03 8.87 -10.56
N ALA A 76 -27.42 8.51 -11.70
CA ALA A 76 -26.44 7.41 -11.77
C ALA A 76 -25.11 7.72 -11.03
N VAL A 77 -24.80 9.00 -10.82
CA VAL A 77 -23.55 9.46 -10.19
C VAL A 77 -23.76 10.43 -9.03
N SER A 78 -25.00 10.85 -8.78
CA SER A 78 -25.37 11.72 -7.65
C SER A 78 -26.68 11.22 -7.04
N ALA A 79 -26.63 10.63 -5.84
CA ALA A 79 -27.80 10.09 -5.15
C ALA A 79 -27.79 10.50 -3.67
N PRO A 80 -28.92 10.85 -3.04
CA PRO A 80 -28.91 11.33 -1.64
C PRO A 80 -28.60 10.23 -0.62
N LYS A 81 -28.76 8.96 -0.99
CA LYS A 81 -28.57 7.79 -0.11
C LYS A 81 -27.58 6.83 -0.74
N TRP A 82 -26.92 6.04 0.10
CA TRP A 82 -26.09 4.95 -0.36
C TRP A 82 -26.92 3.92 -1.13
N ASP A 83 -26.44 3.54 -2.32
CA ASP A 83 -27.11 2.61 -3.22
C ASP A 83 -26.06 1.73 -3.91
N ARG A 84 -26.00 0.46 -3.49
CA ARG A 84 -25.07 -0.53 -4.03
C ARG A 84 -25.31 -0.84 -5.50
N SER A 85 -26.53 -0.67 -6.00
CA SER A 85 -26.89 -1.01 -7.39
C SER A 85 -26.21 -0.10 -8.42
N LEU A 86 -25.69 1.06 -7.98
CA LEU A 86 -24.96 1.99 -8.84
C LEU A 86 -23.52 1.54 -9.12
N TYR A 87 -22.96 0.63 -8.33
CA TYR A 87 -21.59 0.16 -8.52
C TYR A 87 -21.47 -0.71 -9.77
N ARG A 88 -20.44 -0.42 -10.57
CA ARG A 88 -20.04 -1.17 -11.76
C ARG A 88 -18.82 -2.05 -11.48
N GLY A 89 -17.96 -1.61 -10.58
CA GLY A 89 -16.71 -2.29 -10.25
C GLY A 89 -15.64 -2.14 -11.34
N GLY A 90 -14.38 -2.37 -10.96
CA GLY A 90 -13.23 -2.34 -11.87
C GLY A 90 -13.16 -1.05 -12.70
N ALA A 91 -12.95 -1.21 -14.01
CA ALA A 91 -12.87 -0.10 -14.95
C ALA A 91 -14.18 0.71 -15.08
N GLY A 92 -15.34 0.10 -14.79
CA GLY A 92 -16.64 0.77 -14.89
C GLY A 92 -16.83 1.88 -13.84
N GLU A 93 -16.07 1.85 -12.73
CA GLU A 93 -16.07 2.95 -11.76
C GLU A 93 -15.46 4.23 -12.34
N TYR A 94 -14.50 4.11 -13.25
CA TYR A 94 -13.92 5.28 -13.93
C TYR A 94 -14.91 5.94 -14.87
N GLU A 95 -15.80 5.18 -15.52
CA GLU A 95 -16.85 5.75 -16.36
C GLU A 95 -17.78 6.65 -15.53
N ARG A 96 -18.17 6.19 -14.34
CA ARG A 96 -18.97 6.96 -13.38
C ARG A 96 -18.22 8.20 -12.90
N LEU A 97 -16.95 8.05 -12.52
CA LEU A 97 -16.11 9.16 -12.08
C LEU A 97 -15.98 10.23 -13.18
N LEU A 98 -15.72 9.84 -14.42
CA LEU A 98 -15.57 10.77 -15.55
C LEU A 98 -16.86 11.54 -15.85
N VAL A 99 -18.04 10.93 -15.67
CA VAL A 99 -19.32 11.65 -15.73
C VAL A 99 -19.41 12.70 -14.63
N ALA A 100 -19.13 12.32 -13.38
CA ALA A 100 -19.20 13.23 -12.24
C ALA A 100 -18.18 14.40 -12.37
N MET A 101 -16.99 14.14 -12.88
CA MET A 101 -15.96 15.17 -13.07
C MET A 101 -16.34 16.24 -14.09
N ARG A 102 -17.18 15.92 -15.07
CA ARG A 102 -17.73 16.93 -16.01
C ARG A 102 -18.71 17.88 -15.33
N LEU A 103 -19.29 17.48 -14.21
CA LEU A 103 -20.24 18.25 -13.43
C LEU A 103 -19.54 19.07 -12.34
N ASP A 104 -18.63 18.43 -11.61
CA ASP A 104 -17.82 19.04 -10.56
C ASP A 104 -16.57 18.18 -10.31
N ARG A 105 -15.42 18.62 -10.82
CA ARG A 105 -14.19 17.81 -10.83
C ARG A 105 -13.69 17.51 -9.42
N GLU A 106 -13.53 18.54 -8.61
CA GLU A 106 -12.96 18.41 -7.26
C GLU A 106 -13.86 17.53 -6.38
N ALA A 107 -15.18 17.77 -6.40
CA ALA A 107 -16.12 16.95 -5.65
C ALA A 107 -16.12 15.49 -6.14
N ALA A 108 -15.97 15.24 -7.44
CA ALA A 108 -15.92 13.89 -8.00
C ALA A 108 -14.68 13.12 -7.54
N LEU A 109 -13.50 13.74 -7.56
CA LEU A 109 -12.27 13.12 -7.07
C LEU A 109 -12.33 12.86 -5.56
N LYS A 110 -12.90 13.79 -4.79
CA LYS A 110 -13.15 13.64 -3.35
C LYS A 110 -14.16 12.55 -3.02
N ALA A 111 -15.08 12.24 -3.93
CA ALA A 111 -16.11 11.22 -3.77
C ALA A 111 -15.68 9.81 -4.20
N ALA A 112 -14.43 9.60 -4.61
CA ALA A 112 -13.90 8.27 -4.93
C ALA A 112 -12.91 7.80 -3.87
N SER A 113 -12.93 6.51 -3.56
CA SER A 113 -11.89 5.82 -2.78
C SER A 113 -10.79 5.32 -3.71
N TRP A 114 -9.53 5.45 -3.31
CA TRP A 114 -8.38 5.22 -4.20
C TRP A 114 -7.40 4.15 -3.68
N GLY A 115 -6.91 3.33 -4.62
CA GLY A 115 -5.77 2.43 -4.42
C GLY A 115 -6.00 1.25 -3.49
N ALA A 116 -4.89 0.71 -2.96
CA ALA A 116 -4.88 -0.48 -2.11
C ALA A 116 -5.82 -0.38 -0.90
N PHE A 117 -5.70 0.73 -0.16
CA PHE A 117 -6.34 0.98 1.13
C PHE A 117 -7.70 1.68 1.04
N GLN A 118 -8.16 2.00 -0.18
CA GLN A 118 -9.46 2.61 -0.43
C GLN A 118 -9.72 3.88 0.39
N ILE A 119 -8.70 4.74 0.52
CA ILE A 119 -8.85 6.05 1.18
C ILE A 119 -9.72 6.95 0.30
N LEU A 120 -10.82 7.45 0.87
CA LEU A 120 -11.72 8.38 0.20
C LEU A 120 -11.00 9.69 -0.10
N GLY A 121 -11.11 10.21 -1.32
CA GLY A 121 -10.40 11.40 -1.77
C GLY A 121 -10.68 12.65 -0.93
N SER A 122 -11.83 12.73 -0.24
CA SER A 122 -12.13 13.79 0.73
C SER A 122 -11.14 13.84 1.90
N ASN A 123 -10.40 12.77 2.14
CA ASN A 123 -9.38 12.66 3.19
C ASN A 123 -7.97 13.03 2.68
N HIS A 124 -7.83 13.62 1.48
CA HIS A 124 -6.51 13.96 0.91
C HIS A 124 -5.61 14.75 1.87
N ALA A 125 -6.17 15.73 2.60
CA ALA A 125 -5.43 16.53 3.57
C ALA A 125 -4.90 15.69 4.74
N ALA A 126 -5.75 14.82 5.29
CA ALA A 126 -5.36 13.85 6.33
C ALA A 126 -4.31 12.84 5.80
N ALA A 127 -4.38 12.50 4.52
CA ALA A 127 -3.41 11.67 3.82
C ALA A 127 -2.13 12.42 3.40
N GLY A 128 -1.97 13.69 3.79
CA GLY A 128 -0.75 14.48 3.57
C GLY A 128 -0.68 15.28 2.27
N TYR A 129 -1.80 15.45 1.56
CA TYR A 129 -1.85 16.18 0.28
C TYR A 129 -2.69 17.44 0.40
N ALA A 130 -2.13 18.58 -0.04
CA ALA A 130 -2.83 19.85 -0.05
C ALA A 130 -4.10 19.82 -0.92
N GLU A 131 -4.02 19.17 -2.08
CA GLU A 131 -5.11 19.08 -3.06
C GLU A 131 -5.45 17.63 -3.42
N VAL A 132 -6.72 17.38 -3.76
CA VAL A 132 -7.17 16.03 -4.12
C VAL A 132 -6.54 15.55 -5.44
N GLU A 133 -6.26 16.45 -6.39
CA GLU A 133 -5.56 16.14 -7.63
C GLU A 133 -4.17 15.57 -7.38
N ALA A 134 -3.41 16.18 -6.45
CA ALA A 134 -2.07 15.71 -6.08
C ALA A 134 -2.12 14.33 -5.40
N PHE A 135 -3.13 14.12 -4.54
CA PHE A 135 -3.39 12.81 -3.94
C PHE A 135 -3.65 11.74 -5.02
N VAL A 136 -4.51 12.05 -6.00
CA VAL A 136 -4.85 11.13 -7.08
C VAL A 136 -3.65 10.86 -7.99
N GLU A 137 -2.89 11.88 -8.36
CA GLU A 137 -1.68 11.73 -9.17
C GLU A 137 -0.65 10.83 -8.47
N ALA A 138 -0.43 11.03 -7.16
CA ALA A 138 0.44 10.16 -6.39
C ALA A 138 -0.06 8.72 -6.36
N HIS A 139 -1.38 8.50 -6.26
CA HIS A 139 -1.97 7.16 -6.32
C HIS A 139 -1.81 6.52 -7.69
N SER A 140 -1.83 7.29 -8.78
CA SER A 140 -1.56 6.79 -10.12
C SER A 140 -0.12 6.31 -10.31
N GLU A 141 0.81 6.76 -9.48
CA GLU A 141 2.24 6.54 -9.69
C GLU A 141 2.77 5.25 -9.06
N SER A 142 2.39 4.92 -7.81
CA SER A 142 2.90 3.72 -7.14
C SER A 142 2.02 3.23 -5.98
N ALA A 143 2.07 1.92 -5.72
CA ALA A 143 1.46 1.35 -4.51
C ALA A 143 2.20 1.77 -3.23
N GLY A 144 3.48 2.14 -3.33
CA GLY A 144 4.23 2.80 -2.25
C GLY A 144 3.58 4.12 -1.82
N ASN A 145 3.10 4.92 -2.77
CA ASN A 145 2.35 6.15 -2.47
C ASN A 145 0.99 5.88 -1.83
N HIS A 146 0.33 4.75 -2.15
CA HIS A 146 -0.90 4.34 -1.45
C HIS A 146 -0.60 4.05 0.02
N LEU A 147 0.51 3.35 0.30
CA LEU A 147 0.96 3.07 1.67
C LEU A 147 1.37 4.34 2.41
N ALA A 148 2.10 5.25 1.76
CA ALA A 148 2.47 6.53 2.37
C ALA A 148 1.24 7.38 2.73
N ALA A 149 0.25 7.45 1.84
CA ALA A 149 -1.02 8.13 2.09
C ALA A 149 -1.79 7.50 3.26
N PHE A 150 -1.82 6.17 3.34
CA PHE A 150 -2.40 5.44 4.46
C PHE A 150 -1.71 5.75 5.78
N VAL A 151 -0.37 5.73 5.81
CA VAL A 151 0.41 6.06 7.01
C VAL A 151 0.14 7.49 7.47
N ALA A 152 0.10 8.45 6.54
CA ALA A 152 -0.23 9.84 6.86
C ALA A 152 -1.65 9.95 7.45
N PHE A 153 -2.63 9.27 6.83
CA PHE A 153 -4.01 9.24 7.30
C PHE A 153 -4.11 8.65 8.72
N VAL A 154 -3.48 7.51 8.99
CA VAL A 154 -3.44 6.86 10.31
C VAL A 154 -2.86 7.80 11.37
N ARG A 155 -1.74 8.47 11.08
CA ARG A 155 -1.10 9.41 12.01
C ARG A 155 -1.95 10.65 12.26
N SER A 156 -2.54 11.22 11.21
CA SER A 156 -3.42 12.39 11.33
C SER A 156 -4.69 12.08 12.13
N SER A 157 -5.18 10.84 12.03
CA SER A 157 -6.33 10.32 12.76
C SER A 157 -5.98 9.81 14.17
N LYS A 158 -4.70 9.88 14.56
CA LYS A 158 -4.18 9.39 15.85
C LYS A 158 -4.53 7.92 16.11
N LEU A 159 -4.32 7.08 15.09
CA LEU A 159 -4.49 5.63 15.15
C LEU A 159 -3.15 4.88 15.14
N ASP A 160 -2.04 5.63 15.10
CA ASP A 160 -0.70 5.07 15.02
C ASP A 160 -0.24 4.45 16.35
N ASP A 161 -0.79 4.90 17.47
CA ASP A 161 -0.43 4.37 18.79
C ASP A 161 -1.05 2.99 19.06
N GLU A 162 -2.25 2.68 18.56
CA GLU A 162 -2.79 1.31 18.56
C GLU A 162 -1.92 0.37 17.73
N LEU A 163 -1.45 0.80 16.56
CA LEU A 163 -0.55 -0.02 15.72
C LEU A 163 0.79 -0.27 16.43
N ARG A 164 1.37 0.74 17.08
CA ARG A 164 2.60 0.59 17.87
C ARG A 164 2.43 -0.36 19.04
N ARG A 165 1.28 -0.31 19.72
CA ARG A 165 0.96 -1.20 20.85
C ARG A 165 0.36 -2.55 20.44
N ALA A 166 0.21 -2.81 19.13
CA ALA A 166 -0.45 -4.01 18.61
C ALA A 166 -1.89 -4.21 19.16
N GLU A 167 -2.62 -3.13 19.40
CA GLU A 167 -4.00 -3.15 19.90
C GLU A 167 -5.01 -3.32 18.74
N TRP A 168 -4.98 -4.49 18.09
CA TRP A 168 -5.70 -4.76 16.84
C TRP A 168 -7.21 -4.51 16.88
N ALA A 169 -7.86 -4.80 18.01
CA ALA A 169 -9.29 -4.54 18.18
C ALA A 169 -9.61 -3.03 18.18
N ARG A 170 -8.81 -2.22 18.89
CA ARG A 170 -9.00 -0.76 18.94
C ARG A 170 -8.69 -0.11 17.60
N PHE A 171 -7.62 -0.57 16.94
CA PHE A 171 -7.28 -0.11 15.60
C PHE A 171 -8.42 -0.45 14.61
N ALA A 172 -8.88 -1.71 14.59
CA ALA A 172 -9.93 -2.16 13.69
C ALA A 172 -11.26 -1.43 13.94
N GLU A 173 -11.65 -1.21 15.19
CA GLU A 173 -12.84 -0.44 15.53
C GLU A 173 -12.77 1.01 15.03
N SER A 174 -11.62 1.65 15.21
CA SER A 174 -11.44 3.06 14.83
C SER A 174 -11.32 3.24 13.33
N TYR A 175 -10.66 2.30 12.63
CA TYR A 175 -10.43 2.37 11.19
C TYR A 175 -11.61 1.85 10.36
N ASN A 176 -12.18 0.70 10.74
CA ASN A 176 -13.27 0.03 10.00
C ASN A 176 -14.67 0.33 10.57
N GLY A 177 -14.75 0.98 11.74
CA GLY A 177 -15.99 1.33 12.42
C GLY A 177 -16.52 0.23 13.36
N PRO A 178 -17.64 0.49 14.06
CA PRO A 178 -18.16 -0.39 15.10
C PRO A 178 -18.57 -1.78 14.60
N GLY A 179 -18.80 -1.93 13.30
CA GLY A 179 -19.10 -3.21 12.64
C GLY A 179 -17.88 -4.10 12.36
N TYR A 180 -16.66 -3.71 12.77
CA TYR A 180 -15.42 -4.40 12.37
C TYR A 180 -15.41 -5.90 12.71
N ARG A 181 -16.05 -6.28 13.82
CA ARG A 181 -16.13 -7.68 14.28
C ARG A 181 -16.87 -8.60 13.31
N ALA A 182 -17.85 -8.07 12.57
CA ALA A 182 -18.61 -8.86 11.59
C ALA A 182 -17.72 -9.41 10.46
N ASN A 183 -16.58 -8.75 10.19
CA ASN A 183 -15.58 -9.17 9.21
C ASN A 183 -14.27 -9.64 9.85
N ALA A 184 -14.27 -9.85 11.17
CA ALA A 184 -13.13 -10.33 11.97
C ALA A 184 -11.82 -9.56 11.73
N TYR A 185 -11.88 -8.23 11.52
CA TYR A 185 -10.71 -7.42 11.19
C TYR A 185 -9.59 -7.54 12.24
N ASP A 186 -9.95 -7.52 13.52
CA ASP A 186 -9.02 -7.69 14.64
C ASP A 186 -8.31 -9.02 14.64
N VAL A 187 -9.05 -10.12 14.49
CA VAL A 187 -8.50 -11.48 14.45
C VAL A 187 -7.59 -11.65 13.24
N ARG A 188 -8.00 -11.12 12.08
CA ARG A 188 -7.20 -11.15 10.85
C ARG A 188 -5.91 -10.36 11.00
N LEU A 189 -5.95 -9.16 11.58
CA LEU A 189 -4.76 -8.33 11.86
C LEU A 189 -3.81 -9.04 12.82
N ALA A 190 -4.32 -9.59 13.93
CA ALA A 190 -3.52 -10.33 14.89
C ALA A 190 -2.85 -11.58 14.29
N SER A 191 -3.59 -12.33 13.46
CA SER A 191 -3.09 -13.51 12.78
C SER A 191 -2.04 -13.16 11.71
N ALA A 192 -2.28 -12.10 10.94
CA ALA A 192 -1.33 -11.60 9.95
C ALA A 192 -0.05 -11.08 10.61
N PHE A 193 -0.16 -10.37 11.74
CA PHE A 193 0.99 -9.94 12.53
C PHE A 193 1.78 -11.13 13.07
N THR A 194 1.11 -12.14 13.64
CA THR A 194 1.76 -13.36 14.13
C THR A 194 2.54 -14.06 13.02
N THR A 195 1.96 -14.12 11.81
CA THR A 195 2.63 -14.70 10.64
C THR A 195 3.83 -13.86 10.21
N ALA A 196 3.68 -12.54 10.14
CA ALA A 196 4.74 -11.64 9.72
C ALA A 196 5.90 -11.61 10.72
N ILE A 197 5.62 -11.53 12.02
CA ILE A 197 6.66 -11.48 13.05
C ILE A 197 7.39 -12.81 13.17
N ARG A 198 6.72 -13.96 13.01
CA ARG A 198 7.40 -15.26 12.95
C ARG A 198 8.40 -15.34 11.81
N ARG A 199 8.06 -14.76 10.65
CA ARG A 199 8.97 -14.68 9.51
C ARG A 199 10.15 -13.76 9.78
N GLU A 200 9.93 -12.62 10.42
CA GLU A 200 10.99 -11.67 10.78
C GLU A 200 11.91 -12.20 11.89
N LEU A 201 11.39 -13.01 12.81
CA LEU A 201 12.16 -13.66 13.89
C LEU A 201 12.79 -15.00 13.47
N ASP A 202 12.51 -15.51 12.26
CA ASP A 202 13.15 -16.72 11.75
C ASP A 202 14.67 -16.45 11.59
N PRO A 203 15.55 -17.19 12.30
CA PRO A 203 16.99 -16.99 12.20
C PRO A 203 17.51 -17.07 10.76
N ALA A 204 16.91 -17.93 9.91
CA ALA A 204 17.29 -18.02 8.51
C ALA A 204 16.92 -16.76 7.73
N HIS A 205 15.80 -16.12 8.06
CA HIS A 205 15.39 -14.86 7.44
C HIS A 205 16.32 -13.71 7.83
N ALA A 206 16.65 -13.61 9.13
CA ALA A 206 17.60 -12.63 9.64
C ALA A 206 19.00 -12.83 9.04
N GLU A 207 19.43 -14.09 8.90
CA GLU A 207 20.69 -14.46 8.23
C GLU A 207 20.74 -13.93 6.80
N ILE A 208 19.71 -14.22 5.99
CA ILE A 208 19.64 -13.75 4.60
C ILE A 208 19.60 -12.21 4.54
N ALA A 209 18.88 -11.54 5.44
CA ALA A 209 18.83 -10.08 5.47
C ALA A 209 20.21 -9.47 5.73
N ALA A 210 20.98 -9.98 6.69
CA ALA A 210 22.33 -9.45 6.92
C ALA A 210 23.28 -9.75 5.76
N ILE A 211 23.14 -10.92 5.12
CA ILE A 211 23.88 -11.23 3.89
C ILE A 211 23.56 -10.22 2.79
N GLN A 212 22.29 -9.90 2.55
CA GLN A 212 21.91 -8.90 1.55
C GLN A 212 22.51 -7.53 1.88
N ALA A 213 22.49 -7.13 3.15
CA ALA A 213 23.11 -5.88 3.60
C ALA A 213 24.64 -5.88 3.39
N ALA A 214 25.33 -6.99 3.71
CA ALA A 214 26.76 -7.14 3.49
C ALA A 214 27.13 -7.13 1.99
N LEU A 215 26.36 -7.84 1.15
CA LEU A 215 26.53 -7.80 -0.30
C LEU A 215 26.37 -6.39 -0.86
N ASN A 216 25.41 -5.61 -0.34
CA ASN A 216 25.22 -4.21 -0.71
C ASN A 216 26.42 -3.34 -0.31
N ALA A 217 26.99 -3.56 0.88
CA ALA A 217 28.22 -2.90 1.30
C ALA A 217 29.42 -3.23 0.39
N HIS A 218 29.35 -4.35 -0.34
CA HIS A 218 30.31 -4.76 -1.36
C HIS A 218 29.88 -4.43 -2.80
N GLY A 219 28.94 -3.50 -2.98
CA GLY A 219 28.58 -2.95 -4.28
C GLY A 219 27.41 -3.66 -4.98
N ALA A 220 26.71 -4.57 -4.31
CA ALA A 220 25.42 -5.04 -4.80
C ALA A 220 24.33 -3.97 -4.62
N ALA A 221 23.24 -4.08 -5.38
CA ALA A 221 22.07 -3.21 -5.30
C ALA A 221 20.81 -4.04 -5.00
N LEU A 222 20.86 -4.80 -3.91
CA LEU A 222 19.78 -5.67 -3.44
C LEU A 222 18.82 -4.92 -2.53
N THR A 223 17.56 -5.34 -2.56
CA THR A 223 16.64 -5.06 -1.47
C THR A 223 17.00 -5.96 -0.29
N VAL A 224 17.12 -5.39 0.90
CA VAL A 224 17.30 -6.16 2.15
C VAL A 224 15.92 -6.58 2.63
N ASP A 225 15.48 -7.77 2.22
CA ASP A 225 14.14 -8.29 2.48
C ASP A 225 14.13 -9.69 3.12
N GLY A 226 15.31 -10.27 3.39
CA GLY A 226 15.46 -11.60 3.98
C GLY A 226 15.04 -12.74 3.05
N PHE A 227 14.90 -12.49 1.73
CA PHE A 227 14.63 -13.52 0.73
C PHE A 227 15.84 -13.85 -0.13
N SER A 228 16.20 -15.14 -0.15
CA SER A 228 17.22 -15.68 -1.03
C SER A 228 16.66 -15.93 -2.43
N GLY A 229 16.19 -14.87 -3.09
CA GLY A 229 15.69 -14.89 -4.45
C GLY A 229 16.82 -14.91 -5.51
N PRO A 230 16.48 -14.98 -6.81
CA PRO A 230 17.47 -15.08 -7.89
C PRO A 230 18.53 -13.96 -7.87
N LYS A 231 18.13 -12.72 -7.56
CA LYS A 231 19.07 -11.58 -7.46
C LYS A 231 20.04 -11.73 -6.29
N THR A 232 19.55 -12.18 -5.13
CA THR A 232 20.39 -12.44 -3.95
C THR A 232 21.40 -13.55 -4.27
N GLN A 233 20.96 -14.63 -4.92
CA GLN A 233 21.86 -15.72 -5.31
C GLN A 233 22.88 -15.29 -6.37
N GLU A 234 22.48 -14.50 -7.36
CA GLU A 234 23.39 -13.98 -8.39
C GLU A 234 24.44 -13.04 -7.78
N ALA A 235 24.04 -12.13 -6.89
CA ALA A 235 24.96 -11.25 -6.18
C ALA A 235 25.95 -12.03 -5.29
N LEU A 236 25.47 -13.07 -4.62
CA LEU A 236 26.32 -13.97 -3.85
C LEU A 236 27.34 -14.70 -4.74
N GLN A 237 26.89 -15.28 -5.85
CA GLN A 237 27.77 -16.00 -6.79
C GLN A 237 28.84 -15.06 -7.36
N ARG A 238 28.47 -13.83 -7.72
CA ARG A 238 29.44 -12.81 -8.15
C ARG A 238 30.46 -12.50 -7.05
N PHE A 239 30.00 -12.30 -5.82
CA PHE A 239 30.87 -12.02 -4.68
C PHE A 239 31.86 -13.16 -4.39
N GLN A 240 31.38 -14.39 -4.47
CA GLN A 240 32.17 -15.62 -4.30
C GLN A 240 33.20 -15.80 -5.42
N ALA A 241 32.78 -15.65 -6.68
CA ALA A 241 33.66 -15.77 -7.85
C ALA A 241 34.79 -14.74 -7.82
N ALA A 242 34.51 -13.49 -7.41
CA ALA A 242 35.52 -12.44 -7.26
C ALA A 242 36.60 -12.75 -6.20
N ARG A 243 36.37 -13.74 -5.32
CA ARG A 243 37.28 -14.16 -4.25
C ARG A 243 37.81 -15.58 -4.42
N GLY A 244 37.47 -16.25 -5.53
CA GLY A 244 37.89 -17.63 -5.78
C GLY A 244 37.21 -18.67 -4.89
N PHE A 245 36.04 -18.37 -4.32
CA PHE A 245 35.27 -19.33 -3.55
C PHE A 245 34.47 -20.26 -4.50
N ASN A 246 34.59 -21.58 -4.31
CA ASN A 246 34.01 -22.60 -5.20
C ASN A 246 32.72 -23.26 -4.68
N GLY A 247 32.03 -22.63 -3.72
CA GLY A 247 30.87 -23.22 -3.04
C GLY A 247 29.51 -22.65 -3.47
N ALA A 248 28.51 -23.52 -3.66
CA ALA A 248 27.13 -23.14 -4.00
C ALA A 248 26.30 -22.61 -2.81
N ALA A 249 26.83 -22.66 -1.59
CA ALA A 249 26.10 -22.35 -0.36
C ALA A 249 26.78 -21.25 0.47
N PHE A 250 26.06 -20.69 1.44
CA PHE A 250 26.56 -19.78 2.48
C PHE A 250 27.50 -20.51 3.46
N GLY A 251 28.64 -20.97 2.95
CA GLY A 251 29.69 -21.60 3.74
C GLY A 251 30.36 -20.60 4.70
N ALA A 252 31.05 -21.14 5.71
CA ALA A 252 31.74 -20.33 6.72
C ALA A 252 32.70 -19.30 6.12
N GLU A 253 33.41 -19.65 5.04
CA GLU A 253 34.32 -18.74 4.33
C GLU A 253 33.61 -17.52 3.72
N THR A 254 32.43 -17.73 3.13
CA THR A 254 31.64 -16.64 2.54
C THR A 254 31.08 -15.71 3.62
N ARG A 255 30.63 -16.27 4.75
CA ARG A 255 30.14 -15.48 5.89
C ARG A 255 31.26 -14.64 6.51
N LEU A 256 32.42 -15.24 6.72
CA LEU A 256 33.60 -14.55 7.24
C LEU A 256 34.05 -13.43 6.30
N ALA A 257 34.07 -13.67 4.99
CA ALA A 257 34.42 -12.66 3.99
C ALA A 257 33.40 -11.52 3.87
N LEU A 258 32.13 -11.77 4.18
CA LEU A 258 31.06 -10.77 4.27
C LEU A 258 31.03 -10.04 5.62
N GLY A 259 31.82 -10.47 6.61
CA GLY A 259 31.82 -9.88 7.95
C GLY A 259 30.54 -10.16 8.75
N VAL A 260 29.80 -11.23 8.43
CA VAL A 260 28.61 -11.66 9.16
C VAL A 260 28.94 -12.88 10.03
N SER A 261 28.63 -12.80 11.33
CA SER A 261 28.80 -13.89 12.30
C SER A 261 27.48 -14.15 13.02
N TRP A 262 27.08 -15.43 13.09
CA TRP A 262 25.93 -15.92 13.83
C TRP A 262 26.38 -17.05 14.75
#